data_AF-A0A2H3SV93-F1
#
_entry.id   AF-A0A2H3SV93-F1
#
_cell.length_a   1.000
_cell.length_b   1.000
_cell.length_c   1.000
_cell.angle_alpha   90.00
_cell.angle_beta   90.00
_cell.angle_gamma   90.00
#
_symmetry.space_group_name_H-M   'P 1'
#
loop_
_entity.id
_entity.type
_entity.pdbx_description
1 polymer ?
#
loop_
_entity_poly.entity_id
_entity_poly.type
_entity_poly.pdbx_seq_one_letter_code
_entity_poly.pdbx_strand_id
1 'polypeptide(L)'
;MNYPRKLPEAVDALIGFRVECHDKICGFASQHSIDFSSIRPRCYISDDDFWQAAEDHLSWKHIRTPFVSFFRSWERALNWRKRLIEGGGRGTIIIAVWLKDLSEVYDAYNIAQRLLGRKDLNSSSRLRRNLDYFRGELLVQGGIDYMEHRILACFEGDSLEIERRSISPLIKFPERSLVVSIPRGTLPTYGNSNLSITQQLEYEMLSLTGVRNDAKLCVLVLAMCECEMELKEENKKMTIKATEYCGKYLSKFVFSSCNYYFDVYYQPC
;
A
#
# COMPACT_ATOMS: atom_id res chain seq x y z
N MET A 1 -26.89 -18.66 -5.52
CA MET A 1 -25.47 -18.98 -5.78
C MET A 1 -24.86 -19.55 -4.50
N ASN A 2 -24.10 -20.66 -4.55
CA ASN A 2 -23.54 -21.28 -3.34
C ASN A 2 -22.13 -20.78 -3.05
N TYR A 3 -22.02 -19.65 -2.34
CA TYR A 3 -20.74 -19.12 -1.89
C TYR A 3 -20.14 -19.91 -0.73
N PRO A 4 -18.82 -19.80 -0.47
CA PRO A 4 -18.22 -20.39 0.72
C PRO A 4 -18.93 -19.92 1.99
N ARG A 5 -19.29 -20.87 2.88
CA ARG A 5 -20.05 -20.53 4.10
C ARG A 5 -19.23 -19.71 5.12
N LYS A 6 -17.91 -19.90 5.15
CA LYS A 6 -17.01 -19.16 6.04
C LYS A 6 -16.39 -18.01 5.26
N LEU A 7 -16.36 -16.82 5.85
CA LEU A 7 -15.61 -15.68 5.34
C LEU A 7 -14.10 -15.99 5.28
N PRO A 8 -13.34 -15.33 4.40
CA PRO A 8 -11.88 -15.38 4.46
C PRO A 8 -11.40 -14.83 5.80
N GLU A 9 -10.27 -15.34 6.27
CA GLU A 9 -9.62 -14.78 7.45
C GLU A 9 -8.95 -13.46 7.05
N ALA A 10 -9.13 -12.45 7.90
CA ALA A 10 -8.41 -11.20 7.76
C ALA A 10 -6.90 -11.47 7.95
N VAL A 11 -6.08 -10.66 7.29
CA VAL A 11 -4.62 -10.78 7.33
C VAL A 11 -4.02 -9.58 8.04
N ASP A 12 -2.97 -9.84 8.81
CA ASP A 12 -2.17 -8.76 9.38
C ASP A 12 -1.33 -8.12 8.27
N ALA A 13 -1.56 -6.84 8.05
CA ALA A 13 -0.80 -6.01 7.13
C ALA A 13 -0.32 -4.76 7.87
N LEU A 14 0.94 -4.38 7.69
CA LEU A 14 1.50 -3.21 8.36
C LEU A 14 1.21 -1.93 7.60
N ILE A 15 1.41 -1.99 6.29
CA ILE A 15 1.30 -0.86 5.39
C ILE A 15 0.72 -1.32 4.05
N GLY A 16 -0.01 -0.43 3.39
CA GLY A 16 -0.50 -0.62 2.04
C GLY A 16 -0.27 0.62 1.20
N PHE A 17 0.00 0.41 -0.09
CA PHE A 17 0.18 1.46 -1.07
C PHE A 17 -0.98 1.47 -2.04
N ARG A 18 -1.65 2.60 -2.18
CA ARG A 18 -2.74 2.77 -3.12
C ARG A 18 -2.34 3.76 -4.20
N VAL A 19 -2.69 3.46 -5.44
CA VAL A 19 -2.40 4.35 -6.57
C VAL A 19 -3.71 4.84 -7.14
N GLU A 20 -3.83 6.15 -7.25
CA GLU A 20 -5.05 6.83 -7.65
C GLU A 20 -4.76 7.79 -8.79
N CYS A 21 -5.75 8.04 -9.63
CA CYS A 21 -5.66 8.98 -10.73
C CYS A 21 -6.96 9.76 -10.79
N HIS A 22 -6.88 11.06 -10.60
CA HIS A 22 -8.05 11.93 -10.51
C HIS A 22 -8.53 12.46 -11.87
N ASP A 23 -7.97 11.96 -12.98
CA ASP A 23 -8.47 12.26 -14.32
C ASP A 23 -9.67 11.37 -14.69
N LYS A 24 -10.83 12.00 -14.92
CA LYS A 24 -12.08 11.34 -15.31
C LYS A 24 -12.00 10.63 -16.67
N ILE A 25 -10.99 10.94 -17.48
CA ILE A 25 -10.80 10.39 -18.83
C ILE A 25 -10.03 9.05 -18.78
N CYS A 26 -9.27 8.78 -17.71
CA CYS A 26 -8.51 7.54 -17.60
C CYS A 26 -9.45 6.36 -17.23
N GLY A 27 -9.82 5.54 -18.21
CA GLY A 27 -10.70 4.38 -18.01
C GLY A 27 -10.12 3.28 -17.10
N PHE A 28 -8.84 3.36 -16.75
CA PHE A 28 -8.14 2.45 -15.83
C PHE A 28 -8.03 3.01 -14.40
N ALA A 29 -8.40 4.27 -14.19
CA ALA A 29 -8.28 4.91 -12.88
C ALA A 29 -9.39 4.44 -11.93
N SER A 30 -9.00 4.25 -10.68
CA SER A 30 -9.93 4.11 -9.58
C SER A 30 -10.68 5.44 -9.37
N GLN A 31 -12.02 5.37 -9.34
CA GLN A 31 -12.88 6.54 -9.15
C GLN A 31 -13.32 6.71 -7.69
N HIS A 32 -12.41 6.46 -6.74
CA HIS A 32 -12.78 6.58 -5.33
C HIS A 32 -12.70 8.04 -4.90
N SER A 33 -13.61 8.46 -4.01
CA SER A 33 -13.53 9.78 -3.40
C SER A 33 -12.41 9.74 -2.37
N ILE A 34 -11.33 10.46 -2.64
CA ILE A 34 -10.26 10.69 -1.69
C ILE A 34 -10.39 12.12 -1.21
N ASP A 35 -10.58 12.25 0.09
CA ASP A 35 -10.10 13.42 0.81
C ASP A 35 -8.77 12.98 1.42
N PHE A 36 -7.74 13.83 1.50
CA PHE A 36 -6.43 13.44 2.04
C PHE A 36 -6.46 12.97 3.51
N SER A 37 -7.66 12.95 4.09
CA SER A 37 -8.03 12.38 5.37
C SER A 37 -8.65 10.97 5.29
N SER A 38 -9.37 10.58 4.22
CA SER A 38 -10.08 9.28 4.11
C SER A 38 -10.04 8.64 2.72
N ILE A 39 -10.14 7.31 2.70
CA ILE A 39 -10.23 6.53 1.46
C ILE A 39 -11.52 5.73 1.49
N ARG A 40 -12.51 6.14 0.69
CA ARG A 40 -13.87 5.59 0.76
C ARG A 40 -14.12 4.59 -0.36
N PRO A 41 -14.72 3.42 -0.08
CA PRO A 41 -15.15 2.49 -1.13
C PRO A 41 -16.24 3.11 -2.01
N ARG A 42 -16.49 2.52 -3.19
CA ARG A 42 -17.56 2.99 -4.08
C ARG A 42 -18.97 2.77 -3.51
N CYS A 43 -19.11 1.87 -2.53
CA CYS A 43 -20.30 1.74 -1.69
C CYS A 43 -19.88 1.24 -0.30
N TYR A 44 -20.59 1.63 0.75
CA TYR A 44 -20.38 1.09 2.11
C TYR A 44 -21.27 -0.12 2.39
N ILE A 45 -22.46 -0.11 1.80
CA ILE A 45 -23.45 -1.16 1.89
C ILE A 45 -23.52 -1.78 0.50
N SER A 46 -23.21 -3.07 0.40
CA SER A 46 -23.55 -3.87 -0.76
C SER A 46 -24.80 -4.65 -0.39
N ASP A 47 -25.80 -4.66 -1.27
CA ASP A 47 -26.96 -5.55 -1.14
C ASP A 47 -26.56 -7.02 -1.35
N ASP A 48 -25.34 -7.26 -1.84
CA ASP A 48 -24.78 -8.58 -2.09
C ASP A 48 -24.04 -9.14 -0.86
N ASP A 49 -24.01 -10.47 -0.77
CA ASP A 49 -23.13 -11.13 0.20
C ASP A 49 -21.65 -10.85 -0.10
N PHE A 50 -20.78 -10.96 0.92
CA PHE A 50 -19.34 -10.69 0.83
C PHE A 50 -18.69 -11.30 -0.42
N TRP A 51 -19.04 -12.55 -0.73
CA TRP A 51 -18.36 -13.30 -1.77
C TRP A 51 -18.77 -12.86 -3.16
N GLN A 52 -20.05 -12.51 -3.35
CA GLN A 52 -20.52 -11.89 -4.57
C GLN A 52 -19.83 -10.54 -4.80
N ALA A 53 -19.80 -9.68 -3.77
CA ALA A 53 -19.11 -8.40 -3.86
C ALA A 53 -17.61 -8.57 -4.18
N ALA A 54 -16.97 -9.59 -3.60
CA ALA A 54 -15.57 -9.89 -3.85
C ALA A 54 -15.33 -10.45 -5.27
N GLU A 55 -16.21 -11.32 -5.75
CA GLU A 55 -16.16 -11.82 -7.13
C GLU A 55 -16.34 -10.68 -8.15
N ASP A 56 -17.26 -9.76 -7.89
CA ASP A 56 -17.50 -8.60 -8.74
C ASP A 56 -16.33 -7.63 -8.74
N HIS A 57 -15.74 -7.39 -7.56
CA HIS A 57 -14.54 -6.57 -7.40
C HIS A 57 -13.35 -7.16 -8.16
N LEU A 58 -13.02 -8.43 -7.90
CA LEU A 58 -11.84 -9.10 -8.48
C LEU A 58 -12.03 -9.45 -9.95
N SER A 59 -13.26 -9.57 -10.44
CA SER A 59 -13.53 -9.69 -11.87
C SER A 59 -13.42 -8.36 -12.64
N TRP A 60 -13.12 -7.26 -11.94
CA TRP A 60 -13.11 -5.89 -12.44
C TRP A 60 -14.41 -5.55 -13.17
N LYS A 61 -15.55 -6.00 -12.62
CA LYS A 61 -16.84 -5.50 -13.10
C LYS A 61 -16.95 -4.05 -12.65
N HIS A 62 -17.50 -3.18 -13.50
CA HIS A 62 -17.75 -1.77 -13.15
C HIS A 62 -18.94 -1.63 -12.17
N ILE A 63 -18.95 -2.46 -11.13
CA ILE A 63 -19.94 -2.52 -10.07
C ILE A 63 -19.36 -1.85 -8.83
N ARG A 64 -20.21 -1.18 -8.05
CA ARG A 64 -19.82 -0.57 -6.78
C ARG A 64 -19.69 -1.67 -5.75
N THR A 65 -18.54 -1.71 -5.08
CA THR A 65 -18.20 -2.76 -4.09
C THR A 65 -17.64 -2.11 -2.82
N PRO A 66 -17.75 -2.78 -1.66
CA PRO A 66 -17.27 -2.26 -0.39
C PRO A 66 -15.76 -2.36 -0.18
N PHE A 67 -15.02 -2.83 -1.19
CA PHE A 67 -13.58 -3.05 -1.12
C PHE A 67 -12.78 -1.89 -1.72
N VAL A 68 -11.66 -1.59 -1.08
CA VAL A 68 -10.60 -0.70 -1.55
C VAL A 68 -9.31 -1.52 -1.69
N SER A 69 -8.75 -1.55 -2.90
CA SER A 69 -7.49 -2.25 -3.17
C SER A 69 -6.25 -1.47 -2.73
N PHE A 70 -5.29 -2.19 -2.16
CA PHE A 70 -3.95 -1.72 -1.84
C PHE A 70 -2.90 -2.73 -2.32
N PHE A 71 -1.70 -2.26 -2.63
CA PHE A 71 -0.53 -3.10 -2.90
C PHE A 71 0.34 -3.20 -1.64
N ARG A 72 0.86 -4.39 -1.36
CA ARG A 72 1.89 -4.59 -0.32
C ARG A 72 3.25 -4.03 -0.74
N SER A 73 3.53 -4.01 -2.05
CA SER A 73 4.83 -3.63 -2.62
C SER A 73 4.80 -2.20 -3.17
N TRP A 74 5.84 -1.45 -2.84
CA TRP A 74 6.11 -0.12 -3.35
C TRP A 74 6.47 -0.15 -4.84
N GLU A 75 7.31 -1.10 -5.27
CA GLU A 75 7.64 -1.33 -6.67
C GLU A 75 6.37 -1.58 -7.50
N ARG A 76 5.46 -2.39 -6.97
CA ARG A 76 4.18 -2.66 -7.63
C ARG A 76 3.32 -1.40 -7.74
N ALA A 77 3.30 -0.54 -6.72
CA ALA A 77 2.63 0.75 -6.77
C ALA A 77 3.27 1.68 -7.82
N LEU A 78 4.59 1.76 -7.89
CA LEU A 78 5.31 2.53 -8.93
C LEU A 78 4.98 2.03 -10.34
N ASN A 79 4.94 0.72 -10.54
CA ASN A 79 4.59 0.11 -11.81
C ASN A 79 3.12 0.38 -12.20
N TRP A 80 2.20 0.36 -11.22
CA TRP A 80 0.80 0.70 -11.48
C TRP A 80 0.64 2.18 -11.84
N ARG A 81 1.33 3.07 -11.13
CA ARG A 81 1.41 4.50 -11.45
C ARG A 81 1.89 4.71 -12.88
N LYS A 82 2.99 4.05 -13.28
CA LYS A 82 3.51 4.12 -14.65
C LYS A 82 2.43 3.75 -15.68
N ARG A 83 1.70 2.66 -15.45
CA ARG A 83 0.61 2.23 -16.35
C ARG A 83 -0.51 3.26 -16.48
N LEU A 84 -0.90 3.90 -15.38
CA LEU A 84 -1.92 4.95 -15.40
C LEU A 84 -1.46 6.18 -16.21
N ILE A 85 -0.21 6.61 -16.00
CA ILE A 85 0.38 7.75 -16.72
C ILE A 85 0.54 7.44 -18.21
N GLU A 86 1.06 6.25 -18.56
CA GLU A 86 1.17 5.81 -19.96
C GLU A 86 -0.22 5.68 -20.64
N GLY A 87 -1.25 5.39 -19.85
CA GLY A 87 -2.65 5.43 -20.27
C GLY A 87 -3.26 6.83 -20.37
N GLY A 88 -2.47 7.90 -20.22
CA GLY A 88 -2.90 9.29 -20.29
C GLY A 88 -3.54 9.83 -19.01
N GLY A 89 -3.42 9.10 -17.89
CA GLY A 89 -3.89 9.55 -16.59
C GLY A 89 -3.11 10.76 -16.07
N ARG A 90 -3.83 11.70 -15.46
CA ARG A 90 -3.28 12.89 -14.77
C ARG A 90 -3.76 12.96 -13.33
N GLY A 91 -3.10 13.78 -12.53
CA GLY A 91 -3.31 13.81 -11.08
C GLY A 91 -3.06 12.44 -10.46
N THR A 92 -2.02 11.75 -10.89
CA THR A 92 -1.65 10.43 -10.38
C THR A 92 -0.92 10.58 -9.06
N ILE A 93 -1.34 9.80 -8.07
CA ILE A 93 -0.81 9.84 -6.72
C ILE A 93 -0.62 8.43 -6.17
N ILE A 94 0.48 8.21 -5.45
CA ILE A 94 0.64 7.01 -4.61
C ILE A 94 0.41 7.43 -3.16
N ILE A 95 -0.45 6.72 -2.45
CA ILE A 95 -0.83 6.99 -1.07
C ILE A 95 -0.34 5.82 -0.22
N ALA A 96 0.50 6.11 0.77
CA ALA A 96 0.96 5.13 1.74
C ALA A 96 0.06 5.18 2.98
N VAL A 97 -0.43 4.01 3.42
CA VAL A 97 -1.44 3.90 4.48
C VAL A 97 -1.02 2.87 5.52
N TRP A 98 -1.14 3.25 6.79
CA TRP A 98 -0.94 2.38 7.95
C TRP A 98 -2.10 1.39 8.11
N LEU A 99 -1.83 0.12 7.85
CA LEU A 99 -2.83 -0.96 7.93
C LEU A 99 -2.74 -1.78 9.22
N LYS A 100 -1.68 -1.62 10.04
CA LYS A 100 -1.57 -2.37 11.30
C LYS A 100 -2.80 -2.10 12.17
N ASP A 101 -3.35 -3.16 12.74
CA ASP A 101 -4.54 -3.15 13.60
C ASP A 101 -5.81 -2.61 12.89
N LEU A 102 -5.82 -2.54 11.56
CA LEU A 102 -7.05 -2.30 10.80
C LEU A 102 -7.80 -3.63 10.65
N SER A 103 -9.09 -3.64 10.99
CA SER A 103 -9.95 -4.80 10.79
C SER A 103 -10.33 -4.98 9.32
N GLU A 104 -10.77 -6.19 8.96
CA GLU A 104 -11.35 -6.47 7.64
C GLU A 104 -10.41 -6.19 6.45
N VAL A 105 -9.12 -6.41 6.65
CA VAL A 105 -8.10 -6.45 5.61
C VAL A 105 -7.95 -7.88 5.11
N TYR A 106 -8.17 -8.11 3.82
CA TYR A 106 -8.15 -9.45 3.24
C TYR A 106 -7.11 -9.58 2.14
N ASP A 107 -6.56 -10.78 1.97
CA ASP A 107 -5.68 -11.09 0.85
C ASP A 107 -6.49 -11.40 -0.42
N ALA A 108 -6.33 -10.56 -1.44
CA ALA A 108 -7.08 -10.66 -2.69
C ALA A 108 -6.80 -11.97 -3.44
N TYR A 109 -5.56 -12.46 -3.40
CA TYR A 109 -5.15 -13.69 -4.04
C TYR A 109 -5.81 -14.91 -3.39
N ASN A 110 -5.84 -14.95 -2.05
CA ASN A 110 -6.49 -16.03 -1.30
C ASN A 110 -8.00 -16.07 -1.57
N ILE A 111 -8.66 -14.90 -1.63
CA ILE A 111 -10.07 -14.80 -2.01
C ILE A 111 -10.27 -15.32 -3.44
N ALA A 112 -9.47 -14.86 -4.40
CA ALA A 112 -9.55 -15.28 -5.79
C ALA A 112 -9.39 -16.80 -5.94
N GLN A 113 -8.41 -17.41 -5.27
CA GLN A 113 -8.21 -18.86 -5.28
C GLN A 113 -9.43 -19.62 -4.76
N ARG A 114 -10.04 -19.17 -3.66
CA ARG A 114 -11.26 -19.80 -3.11
C ARG A 114 -12.44 -19.68 -4.07
N LEU A 115 -12.60 -18.54 -4.75
CA LEU A 115 -13.62 -18.34 -5.78
C LEU A 115 -13.41 -19.26 -7.00
N LEU A 116 -12.16 -19.45 -7.41
CA LEU A 116 -11.79 -20.33 -8.55
C LEU A 116 -11.91 -21.82 -8.25
N GLY A 117 -11.75 -22.25 -7.00
CA GLY A 117 -11.89 -23.64 -6.57
C GLY A 117 -13.33 -24.18 -6.63
N ARG A 118 -14.32 -23.35 -6.98
CA ARG A 118 -15.73 -23.74 -7.13
C ARG A 118 -15.92 -24.51 -8.43
N LYS A 119 -16.36 -25.77 -8.33
CA LYS A 119 -16.60 -26.68 -9.47
C LYS A 119 -17.80 -26.26 -10.34
N ASP A 120 -18.68 -25.43 -9.81
CA ASP A 120 -20.04 -25.24 -10.36
C ASP A 120 -20.20 -23.96 -11.19
N LEU A 121 -19.11 -23.21 -11.41
CA LEU A 121 -19.18 -21.92 -12.09
C LEU A 121 -18.22 -21.83 -13.27
N ASN A 122 -18.72 -21.20 -14.33
CA ASN A 122 -17.93 -20.30 -15.17
C ASN A 122 -17.38 -19.16 -14.30
N SER A 123 -16.53 -19.47 -13.31
CA SER A 123 -15.75 -18.49 -12.59
C SER A 123 -15.13 -17.59 -13.65
N SER A 124 -15.43 -16.29 -13.60
CA SER A 124 -15.32 -15.44 -14.78
C SER A 124 -13.96 -15.65 -15.46
N SER A 125 -13.94 -15.82 -16.79
CA SER A 125 -12.68 -16.01 -17.52
C SER A 125 -11.68 -14.88 -17.23
N ARG A 126 -12.16 -13.72 -16.77
CA ARG A 126 -11.37 -12.60 -16.28
C ARG A 126 -10.68 -12.90 -14.94
N LEU A 127 -11.39 -13.42 -13.94
CA LEU A 127 -10.79 -13.78 -12.64
C LEU A 127 -9.64 -14.78 -12.80
N ARG A 128 -9.79 -15.81 -13.65
CA ARG A 128 -8.71 -16.77 -13.96
C ARG A 128 -7.52 -16.11 -14.66
N ARG A 129 -7.78 -15.28 -15.67
CA ARG A 129 -6.72 -14.57 -16.42
C ARG A 129 -5.95 -13.57 -15.56
N ASN A 130 -6.61 -13.03 -14.54
CA ASN A 130 -6.05 -11.98 -13.70
C ASN A 130 -5.48 -12.49 -12.37
N LEU A 131 -5.46 -13.81 -12.14
CA LEU A 131 -5.08 -14.36 -10.83
C LEU A 131 -3.72 -13.86 -10.32
N ASP A 132 -2.72 -13.76 -11.20
CA ASP A 132 -1.40 -13.26 -10.83
C ASP A 132 -1.38 -11.77 -10.50
N TYR A 133 -2.33 -10.99 -11.03
CA TYR A 133 -2.51 -9.60 -10.60
C TYR A 133 -2.98 -9.51 -9.15
N PHE A 134 -3.57 -10.52 -8.53
CA PHE A 134 -3.99 -10.39 -7.12
C PHE A 134 -2.87 -10.67 -6.11
N ARG A 135 -1.69 -11.14 -6.55
CA ARG A 135 -0.56 -11.47 -5.66
C ARG A 135 -0.01 -10.25 -4.94
N GLY A 136 -0.18 -10.19 -3.62
CA GLY A 136 0.25 -9.03 -2.84
C GLY A 136 -0.69 -7.82 -2.97
N GLU A 137 -1.92 -8.04 -3.46
CA GLU A 137 -3.02 -7.09 -3.33
C GLU A 137 -3.80 -7.38 -2.04
N LEU A 138 -4.15 -6.32 -1.34
CA LEU A 138 -4.97 -6.31 -0.12
C LEU A 138 -6.30 -5.65 -0.45
N LEU A 139 -7.40 -6.25 0.02
CA LEU A 139 -8.73 -5.66 -0.02
C LEU A 139 -9.09 -5.19 1.37
N VAL A 140 -9.26 -3.89 1.55
CA VAL A 140 -9.81 -3.31 2.78
C VAL A 140 -11.31 -3.13 2.58
N GLN A 141 -12.11 -3.82 3.39
CA GLN A 141 -13.56 -3.62 3.40
C GLN A 141 -13.91 -2.35 4.20
N GLY A 142 -14.84 -1.54 3.71
CA GLY A 142 -15.25 -0.29 4.37
C GLY A 142 -14.30 0.90 4.16
N GLY A 143 -13.06 0.64 3.74
CA GLY A 143 -12.07 1.67 3.41
C GLY A 143 -11.29 2.17 4.64
N ILE A 144 -10.84 3.42 4.58
CA ILE A 144 -10.05 4.08 5.62
C ILE A 144 -10.82 5.30 6.13
N ASP A 145 -11.15 5.30 7.42
CA ASP A 145 -11.84 6.40 8.08
C ASP A 145 -10.90 7.57 8.39
N TYR A 146 -11.43 8.79 8.31
CA TYR A 146 -10.64 10.01 8.51
C TYR A 146 -10.21 10.22 9.96
N MET A 147 -10.97 9.71 10.93
CA MET A 147 -10.66 9.85 12.36
C MET A 147 -9.47 8.99 12.77
N GLU A 148 -9.10 7.98 11.98
CA GLU A 148 -8.02 7.05 12.31
C GLU A 148 -6.63 7.55 11.89
N HIS A 149 -6.53 8.64 11.11
CA HIS A 149 -5.28 9.28 10.70
C HIS A 149 -4.23 8.26 10.18
N ARG A 150 -4.68 7.36 9.29
CA ARG A 150 -3.86 6.24 8.77
C ARG A 150 -3.06 6.57 7.52
N ILE A 151 -3.38 7.66 6.82
CA ILE A 151 -2.63 8.08 5.64
C ILE A 151 -1.30 8.69 6.10
N LEU A 152 -0.18 8.07 5.69
CA LEU A 152 1.16 8.41 6.17
C LEU A 152 1.91 9.35 5.23
N ALA A 153 1.72 9.19 3.93
CA ALA A 153 2.39 10.02 2.94
C ALA A 153 1.68 9.95 1.59
N CYS A 154 1.73 11.06 0.87
CA CYS A 154 1.20 11.21 -0.47
C CYS A 154 2.34 11.52 -1.45
N PHE A 155 2.41 10.73 -2.53
CA PHE A 155 3.43 10.87 -3.55
C PHE A 155 2.82 11.26 -4.89
N GLU A 156 2.74 12.57 -5.12
CA GLU A 156 2.15 13.15 -6.32
C GLU A 156 3.12 13.17 -7.51
N GLY A 157 2.54 13.14 -8.71
CA GLY A 157 3.23 13.55 -9.92
C GLY A 157 2.78 12.75 -11.14
N ASP A 158 2.71 13.44 -12.28
CA ASP A 158 2.29 12.86 -13.56
C ASP A 158 3.47 12.50 -14.47
N SER A 159 4.71 12.73 -14.02
CA SER A 159 5.92 12.42 -14.79
C SER A 159 6.31 10.94 -14.66
N LEU A 160 6.73 10.29 -15.74
CA LEU A 160 7.30 8.94 -15.66
C LEU A 160 8.66 8.88 -14.94
N GLU A 161 9.25 10.04 -14.63
CA GLU A 161 10.56 10.13 -13.99
C GLU A 161 10.53 9.62 -12.55
N ILE A 162 11.51 8.77 -12.25
CA ILE A 162 11.77 8.20 -10.92
C ILE A 162 13.18 8.63 -10.51
N GLU A 163 13.30 9.17 -9.30
CA GLU A 163 14.58 9.52 -8.70
C GLU A 163 15.00 8.45 -7.69
N ARG A 164 16.29 8.07 -7.72
CA ARG A 164 16.88 7.24 -6.67
C ARG A 164 17.47 8.14 -5.61
N ARG A 165 16.99 8.02 -4.38
CA ARG A 165 17.42 8.86 -3.26
C ARG A 165 17.94 7.98 -2.12
N SER A 166 18.89 8.53 -1.38
CA SER A 166 19.29 7.98 -0.09
C SER A 166 18.26 8.37 0.96
N ILE A 167 17.84 7.40 1.78
CA ILE A 167 16.83 7.59 2.81
C ILE A 167 17.19 6.75 4.04
N SER A 168 17.03 7.28 5.23
CA SER A 168 17.26 6.53 6.47
C SER A 168 15.93 6.18 7.14
N PRO A 169 15.74 4.96 7.68
CA PRO A 169 14.50 4.59 8.36
C PRO A 169 14.14 5.48 9.55
N LEU A 170 15.13 6.09 10.19
CA LEU A 170 14.97 7.00 11.31
C LEU A 170 15.93 8.19 11.15
N ILE A 171 15.46 9.40 11.47
CA ILE A 171 16.26 10.63 11.38
C ILE A 171 17.50 10.57 12.27
N LYS A 172 17.39 9.95 13.44
CA LYS A 172 18.47 9.82 14.42
C LYS A 172 19.59 8.85 14.02
N PHE A 173 19.41 8.08 12.93
CA PHE A 173 20.38 7.11 12.43
C PHE A 173 20.68 7.32 10.94
N PRO A 174 21.20 8.50 10.55
CA PRO A 174 21.47 8.82 9.15
C PRO A 174 22.48 7.86 8.50
N GLU A 175 23.37 7.25 9.28
CA GLU A 175 24.37 6.27 8.84
C GLU A 175 23.76 4.96 8.34
N ARG A 176 22.49 4.68 8.67
CA ARG A 176 21.74 3.50 8.20
C ARG A 176 20.89 3.84 6.97
N SER A 177 21.48 4.51 6.00
CA SER A 177 20.79 4.93 4.80
C SER A 177 20.59 3.76 3.82
N LEU A 178 19.38 3.65 3.29
CA LEU A 178 18.97 2.76 2.21
C LEU A 178 18.78 3.56 0.92
N VAL A 179 18.56 2.87 -0.19
CA VAL A 179 18.22 3.49 -1.48
C VAL A 179 16.75 3.25 -1.79
N VAL A 180 16.03 4.32 -2.11
CA VAL A 180 14.63 4.27 -2.50
C VAL A 180 14.41 4.91 -3.86
N SER A 181 13.49 4.34 -4.63
CA SER A 181 13.00 4.91 -5.88
C SER A 181 11.72 5.69 -5.59
N ILE A 182 11.67 7.00 -5.88
CA ILE A 182 10.48 7.84 -5.65
C ILE A 182 10.09 8.60 -6.92
N PRO A 183 8.80 8.91 -7.14
CA PRO A 183 8.39 9.77 -8.24
C PRO A 183 9.11 11.12 -8.19
N ARG A 184 9.61 11.61 -9.33
CA ARG A 184 10.27 12.93 -9.34
C ARG A 184 9.28 14.04 -9.01
N GLY A 185 9.72 14.98 -8.17
CA GLY A 185 8.91 16.14 -7.78
C GLY A 185 7.83 15.82 -6.76
N THR A 186 7.84 14.61 -6.21
CA THR A 186 7.00 14.20 -5.08
C THR A 186 7.47 14.84 -3.77
N LEU A 187 6.57 14.91 -2.77
CA LEU A 187 6.76 15.55 -1.46
C LEU A 187 6.87 17.08 -1.59
N PRO A 188 5.72 17.79 -1.69
CA PRO A 188 5.64 19.20 -2.12
C PRO A 188 6.26 20.24 -1.16
N THR A 189 6.80 19.84 -0.01
CA THR A 189 7.12 20.72 1.12
C THR A 189 8.57 20.55 1.56
N TYR A 190 9.45 21.54 1.51
CA TYR A 190 9.36 22.98 1.22
C TYR A 190 10.63 23.40 0.47
N GLY A 191 10.65 24.58 -0.16
CA GLY A 191 11.77 25.20 -0.89
C GLY A 191 13.07 25.44 -0.11
N ASN A 192 13.36 24.60 0.89
CA ASN A 192 14.62 24.49 1.59
C ASN A 192 15.30 23.19 1.10
N SER A 193 16.14 23.32 0.08
CA SER A 193 16.92 22.24 -0.55
C SER A 193 17.83 21.45 0.39
N ASN A 194 17.84 21.78 1.69
CA ASN A 194 18.76 21.26 2.70
C ASN A 194 18.16 20.13 3.55
N LEU A 195 16.88 19.78 3.39
CA LEU A 195 16.27 18.67 4.14
C LEU A 195 16.54 17.33 3.46
N SER A 196 16.92 16.33 4.26
CA SER A 196 16.97 14.93 3.82
C SER A 196 15.58 14.40 3.45
N ILE A 197 15.51 13.37 2.61
CA ILE A 197 14.23 12.74 2.22
C ILE A 197 13.49 12.19 3.45
N THR A 198 14.19 11.63 4.43
CA THR A 198 13.59 11.16 5.68
C THR A 198 12.90 12.31 6.44
N GLN A 199 13.51 13.49 6.50
CA GLN A 199 12.90 14.66 7.13
C GLN A 199 11.68 15.16 6.35
N GLN A 200 11.73 15.14 5.02
CA GLN A 200 10.59 15.51 4.18
C GLN A 200 9.40 14.57 4.42
N LEU A 201 9.65 13.25 4.53
CA LEU A 201 8.61 12.28 4.90
C LEU A 201 8.09 12.46 6.32
N GLU A 202 8.94 12.81 7.28
CA GLU A 202 8.47 13.11 8.65
C GLU A 202 7.51 14.31 8.65
N TYR A 203 7.84 15.37 7.90
CA TYR A 203 6.96 16.55 7.79
C TYR A 203 5.65 16.24 7.07
N GLU A 204 5.70 15.47 5.99
CA GLU A 204 4.51 14.98 5.29
C GLU A 204 3.61 14.14 6.22
N MET A 205 4.20 13.19 6.93
CA MET A 205 3.46 12.36 7.89
C MET A 205 2.88 13.22 9.02
N LEU A 206 3.62 14.20 9.52
CA LEU A 206 3.14 15.14 10.54
C LEU A 206 1.98 15.99 10.03
N SER A 207 2.01 16.45 8.77
CA SER A 207 0.94 17.27 8.19
C SER A 207 -0.37 16.49 8.02
N LEU A 208 -0.26 15.19 7.68
CA LEU A 208 -1.40 14.31 7.45
C LEU A 208 -1.98 13.71 8.74
N THR A 209 -1.13 13.40 9.72
CA THR A 209 -1.54 12.68 10.93
C THR A 209 -1.58 13.53 12.20
N GLY A 210 -1.00 14.73 12.16
CA GLY A 210 -0.87 15.63 13.32
C GLY A 210 0.15 15.17 14.37
N VAL A 211 0.78 13.99 14.21
CA VAL A 211 1.67 13.41 15.23
C VAL A 211 2.94 12.85 14.58
N ARG A 212 4.09 13.11 15.22
CA ARG A 212 5.34 12.43 14.86
C ARG A 212 5.35 11.02 15.41
N ASN A 213 5.60 10.04 14.56
CA ASN A 213 5.64 8.64 14.95
C ASN A 213 6.81 7.92 14.27
N ASP A 214 7.91 7.79 15.00
CA ASP A 214 9.13 7.12 14.53
C ASP A 214 8.85 5.68 14.04
N ALA A 215 7.89 4.97 14.63
CA ALA A 215 7.61 3.57 14.29
C ALA A 215 6.92 3.49 12.92
N LYS A 216 5.90 4.33 12.71
CA LYS A 216 5.22 4.47 11.42
C LYS A 216 6.20 4.95 10.34
N LEU A 217 7.07 5.93 10.64
CA LEU A 217 8.10 6.39 9.71
C LEU A 217 9.08 5.27 9.35
N CYS A 218 9.57 4.53 10.34
CA CYS A 218 10.50 3.43 10.12
C CYS A 218 9.90 2.34 9.23
N VAL A 219 8.67 1.90 9.52
CA VAL A 219 7.95 0.92 8.69
C VAL A 219 7.69 1.45 7.28
N LEU A 220 7.28 2.72 7.13
CA LEU A 220 7.07 3.34 5.82
C LEU A 220 8.34 3.30 4.97
N VAL A 221 9.46 3.76 5.51
CA VAL A 221 10.74 3.79 4.79
C VAL A 221 11.19 2.39 4.41
N LEU A 222 11.14 1.44 5.35
CA LEU A 222 11.53 0.05 5.11
C LEU A 222 10.64 -0.61 4.03
N ALA A 223 9.33 -0.36 4.06
CA ALA A 223 8.41 -0.85 3.04
C ALA A 223 8.67 -0.25 1.66
N MET A 224 8.97 1.06 1.57
CA MET A 224 9.35 1.70 0.31
C MET A 224 10.67 1.17 -0.24
N CYS A 225 11.58 0.72 0.63
CA CYS A 225 12.83 0.07 0.26
C CYS A 225 12.67 -1.45 0.00
N GLU A 226 11.45 -1.99 0.00
CA GLU A 226 11.18 -3.43 -0.20
C GLU A 226 11.93 -4.34 0.80
N CYS A 227 12.13 -3.85 2.04
CA CYS A 227 12.69 -4.65 3.12
C CYS A 227 11.61 -5.59 3.68
N GLU A 228 11.98 -6.85 3.93
CA GLU A 228 11.14 -7.75 4.73
C GLU A 228 11.17 -7.29 6.19
N MET A 229 10.03 -7.34 6.89
CA MET A 229 9.92 -6.83 8.25
C MET A 229 9.22 -7.83 9.18
N GLU A 230 9.81 -8.00 10.36
CA GLU A 230 9.20 -8.66 11.51
C GLU A 230 9.03 -7.62 12.63
N LEU A 231 7.81 -7.52 13.17
CA LEU A 231 7.50 -6.58 14.25
C LEU A 231 7.19 -7.33 15.53
N LYS A 232 7.78 -6.84 16.63
CA LYS A 232 7.47 -7.26 17.98
C LYS A 232 7.11 -6.04 18.81
N GLU A 233 5.97 -6.09 19.48
CA GLU A 233 5.46 -4.99 20.30
C GLU A 233 5.35 -5.44 21.75
N GLU A 234 6.13 -4.85 22.65
CA GLU A 234 6.16 -5.16 24.08
C GLU A 234 6.36 -3.87 24.88
N ASN A 235 5.55 -3.63 25.92
CA ASN A 235 5.75 -2.51 26.86
C ASN A 235 5.93 -1.13 26.18
N LYS A 236 5.11 -0.80 25.17
CA LYS A 236 5.18 0.46 24.39
C LYS A 236 6.50 0.65 23.60
N LYS A 237 7.22 -0.45 23.39
CA LYS A 237 8.40 -0.53 22.54
C LYS A 237 8.06 -1.41 21.35
N MET A 238 8.28 -0.88 20.15
CA MET A 238 8.23 -1.64 18.91
C MET A 238 9.66 -1.97 18.49
N THR A 239 9.97 -3.25 18.44
CA THR A 239 11.20 -3.77 17.85
C THR A 239 10.89 -4.20 16.43
N ILE A 240 11.56 -3.56 15.47
CA ILE A 240 11.44 -3.84 14.05
C ILE A 240 12.74 -4.50 13.62
N LYS A 241 12.65 -5.77 13.21
CA LYS A 241 13.73 -6.46 12.50
C LYS A 241 13.43 -6.34 11.01
N ALA A 242 14.38 -5.80 10.26
CA ALA A 242 14.26 -5.63 8.82
C ALA A 242 15.38 -6.37 8.09
N THR A 243 15.03 -7.06 7.02
CA THR A 243 15.97 -7.74 6.14
C THR A 243 15.98 -7.04 4.78
N GLU A 244 17.11 -6.44 4.43
CA GLU A 244 17.36 -5.93 3.09
C GLU A 244 18.07 -7.02 2.26
N TYR A 245 17.59 -7.27 1.05
CA TYR A 245 18.23 -8.19 0.12
C TYR A 245 19.04 -7.41 -0.93
N CYS A 246 20.37 -7.58 -0.91
CA CYS A 246 21.27 -6.84 -1.79
C CYS A 246 21.60 -7.65 -3.07
N GLY A 247 20.85 -7.47 -4.16
CA GLY A 247 21.22 -8.06 -5.45
C GLY A 247 20.28 -7.76 -6.61
N LYS A 248 20.83 -7.40 -7.78
CA LYS A 248 20.05 -7.28 -9.03
C LYS A 248 19.51 -8.65 -9.43
N TYR A 249 18.22 -8.71 -9.77
CA TYR A 249 17.57 -9.88 -10.37
C TYR A 249 18.21 -10.25 -11.73
N LEU A 250 19.31 -11.01 -11.69
CA LEU A 250 19.81 -11.80 -12.80
C LEU A 250 20.13 -13.18 -12.24
N SER A 251 19.20 -14.12 -12.47
CA SER A 251 19.35 -15.58 -12.30
C SER A 251 19.80 -16.11 -10.91
N LYS A 252 18.82 -16.69 -10.20
CA LYS A 252 18.92 -17.91 -9.36
C LYS A 252 19.89 -17.99 -8.16
N PHE A 253 20.48 -16.90 -7.67
CA PHE A 253 21.18 -16.92 -6.37
C PHE A 253 20.97 -15.62 -5.59
N VAL A 254 20.60 -15.74 -4.30
CA VAL A 254 20.54 -14.60 -3.37
C VAL A 254 21.97 -14.28 -2.93
N PHE A 255 22.45 -13.09 -3.28
CA PHE A 255 23.71 -12.53 -2.79
C PHE A 255 23.39 -11.62 -1.60
N SER A 256 24.08 -11.83 -0.46
CA SER A 256 24.09 -11.01 0.77
C SER A 256 22.77 -10.36 1.25
N SER A 257 22.31 -10.74 2.44
CA SER A 257 21.27 -10.01 3.18
C SER A 257 21.86 -9.20 4.33
N CYS A 258 21.33 -8.00 4.55
CA CYS A 258 21.65 -7.15 5.69
C CYS A 258 20.46 -7.15 6.66
N ASN A 259 20.72 -7.47 7.93
CA ASN A 259 19.69 -7.41 8.97
C ASN A 259 19.85 -6.13 9.79
N TYR A 260 18.77 -5.39 9.94
CA TYR A 260 18.69 -4.18 10.75
C TYR A 260 17.74 -4.41 11.91
N TYR A 261 18.09 -3.85 13.07
CA TYR A 261 17.23 -3.85 14.26
C TYR A 261 16.99 -2.42 14.69
N PHE A 262 15.72 -2.06 14.81
CA PHE A 262 15.28 -0.75 15.26
C PHE A 262 14.38 -0.90 16.47
N ASP A 263 14.76 -0.22 17.54
CA ASP A 263 13.95 -0.10 18.74
C ASP A 263 13.32 1.30 18.77
N VAL A 264 11.99 1.33 18.72
CA VAL A 264 11.22 2.57 18.66
C VAL A 264 10.21 2.62 19.79
N TYR A 265 10.26 3.69 20.56
CA TYR A 265 9.29 3.98 21.62
C TYR A 265 8.20 4.89 21.06
N TYR A 266 6.94 4.60 21.37
CA TYR A 266 5.81 5.43 20.97
C TYR A 266 4.84 5.60 22.14
N GLN A 267 4.13 6.72 22.14
CA GLN A 267 2.97 6.90 23.01
C GLN A 267 1.76 6.30 22.30
N PRO A 268 0.99 5.39 22.93
CA PRO A 268 -0.28 4.97 22.36
C PRO A 268 -1.22 6.18 22.28
N CYS A 269 -1.85 6.36 21.12
CA CYS A 269 -2.93 7.33 20.93
C CYS A 269 -4.13 6.99 21.82
#